data_AF-A0A1J4LT40-F1
#
_entry.id   AF-A0A1J4LT40-F1
#
_cell.length_a   1.000
_cell.length_b   1.000
_cell.length_c   1.000
_cell.angle_alpha   90.00
_cell.angle_beta   90.00
_cell.angle_gamma   90.00
#
_symmetry.space_group_name_H-M   'P 1'
#
loop_
_entity.id
_entity.type
_entity.pdbx_description
1 polymer ?
#
loop_
_entity_poly.entity_id
_entity_poly.type
_entity_poly.pdbx_seq_one_letter_code
_entity_poly.pdbx_strand_id
1 'polypeptide(L)'
;MSYEPPNPPANLSTEFVNSLNESSPDRLQDIARYAEALAEYKEREVRLEEESEDDVEDRPDDLPDDVPAKATVTIKEINDNRYYYWQWRDGDTVTSKYKGPVNPDE
;
A
#
# COMPACT_ATOMS: atom_id res chain seq x y z
N MET A 1 -22.77 32.25 23.62
CA MET A 1 -21.89 31.18 23.09
C MET A 1 -21.81 30.14 24.18
N SER A 2 -22.45 28.99 24.00
CA SER A 2 -22.36 27.89 24.96
C SER A 2 -20.95 27.31 24.89
N TYR A 3 -20.20 27.42 25.98
CA TYR A 3 -18.87 26.83 26.14
C TYR A 3 -19.02 25.39 26.64
N GLU A 4 -19.71 24.56 25.87
CA GLU A 4 -19.80 23.14 26.18
C GLU A 4 -18.56 22.43 25.62
N PRO A 5 -17.89 21.57 26.40
CA PRO A 5 -16.75 20.82 25.92
C PRO A 5 -17.16 19.90 24.76
N PRO A 6 -16.26 19.66 23.79
CA PRO A 6 -16.53 18.75 22.69
C PRO A 6 -16.72 17.31 23.21
N ASN A 7 -17.58 16.56 22.54
CA ASN A 7 -17.79 15.15 22.87
C ASN A 7 -16.62 14.30 22.33
N PRO A 8 -16.01 13.41 23.14
CA PRO A 8 -14.95 12.55 22.67
C PRO A 8 -15.48 11.50 21.68
N PRO A 9 -14.70 11.12 20.66
CA PRO A 9 -15.09 10.08 19.73
C PRO A 9 -15.14 8.70 20.41
N ALA A 10 -16.14 7.89 20.05
CA ALA A 10 -16.48 6.63 20.73
C ALA A 10 -15.40 5.54 20.64
N ASN A 11 -14.47 5.64 19.69
CA ASN A 11 -13.43 4.64 19.45
C ASN A 11 -12.12 4.91 20.21
N LEU A 12 -12.04 5.97 21.03
CA LEU A 12 -10.86 6.27 21.82
C LEU A 12 -11.01 5.76 23.25
N SER A 13 -9.95 5.13 23.77
CA SER A 13 -9.88 4.70 25.16
C SER A 13 -9.96 5.90 26.11
N THR A 14 -10.63 5.72 27.25
CA THR A 14 -10.80 6.77 28.26
C THR A 14 -9.47 7.37 28.73
N GLU A 15 -8.42 6.56 28.87
CA GLU A 15 -7.07 7.04 29.24
C GLU A 15 -6.49 8.01 28.20
N PHE A 16 -6.70 7.73 26.91
CA PHE A 16 -6.24 8.60 25.83
C PHE A 16 -7.03 9.91 25.79
N VAL A 17 -8.35 9.84 25.98
CA VAL A 17 -9.23 11.03 26.06
C VAL A 17 -8.83 11.93 27.23
N ASN A 18 -8.55 11.35 28.40
CA ASN A 18 -8.09 12.12 29.57
C ASN A 18 -6.77 12.83 29.29
N SER A 19 -5.80 12.15 28.67
CA SER A 19 -4.52 12.75 28.26
C SER A 19 -4.69 13.95 27.31
N LEU A 20 -5.66 13.89 26.38
CA LEU A 20 -6.00 15.02 25.52
C LEU A 20 -6.65 16.17 26.30
N ASN A 21 -7.57 15.87 27.22
CA ASN A 21 -8.22 16.89 28.06
C ASN A 21 -7.24 17.63 28.98
N GLU A 22 -6.17 16.96 29.42
CA GLU A 22 -5.11 17.55 30.26
C GLU A 22 -4.01 18.27 29.45
N SER A 23 -4.05 18.20 28.12
CA SER A 23 -3.06 18.81 27.24
C SER A 23 -3.33 20.29 26.98
N SER A 24 -2.26 21.06 26.72
CA SER A 24 -2.38 22.46 26.33
C SER A 24 -2.97 22.62 24.92
N PRO A 25 -3.62 23.76 24.60
CA PRO A 25 -4.17 24.01 23.26
C PRO A 25 -3.16 23.86 22.14
N ASP A 26 -1.92 24.34 22.31
CA ASP A 26 -0.86 24.22 21.31
C ASP A 26 -0.50 22.75 21.05
N ARG A 27 -0.40 21.95 22.11
CA ARG A 27 -0.12 20.51 22.00
C ARG A 27 -1.24 19.77 21.28
N LEU A 28 -2.50 20.16 21.52
CA LEU A 28 -3.65 19.60 20.80
C LEU A 28 -3.60 19.92 19.31
N GLN A 29 -3.15 21.12 18.92
CA GLN A 29 -2.98 21.48 17.50
C GLN A 29 -1.86 20.67 16.84
N ASP A 30 -0.74 20.44 17.54
CA ASP A 30 0.34 19.61 17.03
C ASP A 30 -0.08 18.14 16.87
N ILE A 31 -0.84 17.59 17.84
CA ILE A 31 -1.40 16.25 17.74
C ILE A 31 -2.35 16.15 16.55
N ALA A 32 -3.22 17.13 16.34
CA ALA A 32 -4.15 17.14 15.20
C ALA A 32 -3.41 17.11 13.87
N ARG A 33 -2.38 17.95 13.70
CA ARG A 33 -1.56 17.99 12.48
C ARG A 33 -0.83 16.67 12.23
N TYR A 34 -0.28 16.07 13.30
CA TYR A 34 0.40 14.79 13.19
C TYR A 34 -0.57 13.65 12.85
N ALA A 35 -1.75 13.62 13.48
CA ALA A 35 -2.76 12.61 13.23
C ALA A 35 -3.26 12.64 11.77
N GLU A 36 -3.45 13.84 11.21
CA GLU A 36 -3.79 14.03 9.79
C GLU A 36 -2.69 13.49 8.87
N ALA A 37 -1.44 13.92 9.08
CA ALA A 37 -0.32 13.44 8.27
C ALA A 37 -0.10 11.92 8.39
N LEU A 38 -0.37 11.34 9.57
CA LEU A 38 -0.29 9.90 9.79
C LEU A 38 -1.42 9.15 9.06
N ALA A 39 -2.63 9.70 9.02
CA ALA A 39 -3.73 9.13 8.25
C ALA A 39 -3.38 9.10 6.76
N GLU A 40 -2.93 10.22 6.19
CA GLU A 40 -2.51 10.30 4.79
C GLU A 40 -1.35 9.34 4.47
N TYR A 41 -0.40 9.19 5.38
CA TYR A 41 0.69 8.22 5.24
C TYR A 41 0.14 6.80 5.19
N LYS A 42 -0.73 6.42 6.12
CA LYS A 42 -1.32 5.06 6.16
C LYS A 42 -2.22 4.76 4.97
N GLU A 43 -3.00 5.74 4.49
CA GLU A 43 -3.79 5.59 3.26
C GLU A 43 -2.90 5.42 2.03
N ARG A 44 -1.73 6.09 1.99
CA ARG A 44 -0.75 5.90 0.93
C ARG A 44 -0.07 4.53 1.01
N GLU A 45 0.30 4.08 2.21
CA GLU A 45 0.87 2.75 2.41
C GLU A 45 -0.13 1.68 1.99
N VAL A 46 -1.40 1.76 2.40
CA VAL A 46 -2.43 0.79 1.99
C VAL A 46 -2.61 0.80 0.47
N ARG A 47 -2.62 1.96 -0.18
CA ARG A 47 -2.67 2.01 -1.66
C ARG A 47 -1.42 1.41 -2.31
N LEU A 48 -0.25 1.59 -1.70
CA LEU A 48 1.00 0.97 -2.16
C LEU A 48 1.03 -0.54 -1.87
N GLU A 49 0.41 -1.00 -0.78
CA GLU A 49 0.26 -2.41 -0.40
C GLU A 49 -0.72 -3.10 -1.35
N GLU A 50 -1.87 -2.48 -1.65
CA GLU A 50 -2.80 -2.93 -2.69
C GLU A 50 -2.17 -2.88 -4.10
N GLU A 51 -1.21 -1.98 -4.36
CA GLU A 51 -0.44 -1.91 -5.61
C GLU A 51 0.76 -2.88 -5.62
N SER A 52 1.23 -3.35 -4.46
CA SER A 52 2.35 -4.29 -4.32
C SER A 52 1.93 -5.73 -4.06
N GLU A 53 0.67 -6.00 -3.71
CA GLU A 53 0.08 -7.34 -3.82
C GLU A 53 -0.07 -7.81 -5.30
N ASP A 54 0.12 -6.91 -6.28
CA ASP A 54 0.31 -7.27 -7.71
C ASP A 54 1.80 -7.24 -8.15
N ASP A 55 2.74 -6.87 -7.25
CA ASP A 55 4.18 -6.68 -7.54
C ASP A 55 5.13 -7.42 -6.57
N VAL A 56 4.66 -8.43 -5.83
CA VAL A 56 5.52 -9.28 -4.98
C VAL A 56 5.21 -10.76 -5.16
N GLU A 57 5.45 -11.27 -6.36
CA GLU A 57 5.77 -12.69 -6.54
C GLU A 57 7.16 -12.77 -7.18
N ASP A 58 8.15 -12.79 -6.29
CA ASP A 58 9.42 -13.46 -6.44
C ASP A 58 10.32 -12.89 -7.55
N ARG A 59 11.42 -12.23 -7.14
CA ARG A 59 12.64 -12.22 -7.95
C ARG A 59 13.02 -13.69 -8.15
N PRO A 60 12.71 -14.33 -9.28
CA PRO A 60 12.91 -15.74 -9.38
C PRO A 60 14.37 -15.95 -9.67
N ASP A 61 14.94 -16.88 -8.93
CA ASP A 61 16.19 -17.55 -9.27
C ASP A 61 16.13 -18.21 -10.68
N ASP A 62 14.95 -18.26 -11.31
CA ASP A 62 14.65 -18.80 -12.64
C ASP A 62 14.53 -17.73 -13.74
N LEU A 63 15.28 -16.62 -13.66
CA LEU A 63 15.37 -15.67 -14.78
C LEU A 63 16.13 -16.33 -15.96
N PRO A 64 15.47 -16.62 -17.10
CA PRO A 64 16.16 -17.17 -18.25
C PRO A 64 17.10 -16.12 -18.86
N ASP A 65 18.21 -16.57 -19.47
CA ASP A 65 19.28 -15.70 -20.02
C ASP A 65 18.80 -14.62 -21.01
N ASP A 66 17.64 -14.86 -21.63
CA ASP A 66 16.97 -14.00 -22.61
C ASP A 66 16.07 -12.91 -21.99
N VAL A 67 15.96 -12.86 -20.65
CA VAL A 67 15.22 -11.83 -19.90
C VAL A 67 16.21 -10.98 -19.11
N PRO A 68 16.21 -9.65 -19.28
CA PRO A 68 17.12 -8.80 -18.53
C PRO A 68 16.79 -8.82 -17.04
N ALA A 69 17.81 -8.72 -16.20
CA ALA A 69 17.69 -8.70 -14.73
C ALA A 69 16.84 -7.53 -14.17
N LYS A 70 16.40 -6.59 -15.03
CA LYS A 70 15.49 -5.49 -14.70
C LYS A 70 14.04 -5.75 -15.15
N ALA A 71 13.71 -6.96 -15.57
CA ALA A 71 12.35 -7.34 -15.90
C ALA A 71 11.50 -7.48 -14.63
N THR A 72 10.25 -7.04 -14.71
CA THR A 72 9.24 -7.13 -13.66
C THR A 72 8.25 -8.25 -14.01
N VAL A 73 7.69 -8.95 -13.02
CA VAL A 73 6.58 -9.89 -13.24
C VAL A 73 5.29 -9.09 -13.33
N THR A 74 4.45 -9.40 -14.31
CA THR A 74 3.10 -8.86 -14.42
C THR A 74 2.12 -10.01 -14.62
N ILE A 75 0.96 -9.93 -13.97
CA ILE A 75 -0.12 -10.90 -14.16
C ILE A 75 -1.00 -10.45 -15.32
N LYS A 76 -1.22 -11.34 -16.31
CA LYS A 76 -2.20 -11.15 -17.39
C LYS A 76 -3.37 -12.10 -17.19
N GLU A 77 -4.58 -11.55 -17.15
CA GLU A 77 -5.82 -12.31 -17.12
C GLU A 77 -6.37 -12.50 -18.54
N ILE A 78 -6.60 -13.74 -18.94
CA ILE A 78 -7.15 -14.10 -20.26
C ILE A 78 -8.11 -15.28 -20.09
N ASN A 79 -9.40 -15.10 -20.44
CA ASN A 79 -10.46 -16.10 -20.29
C ASN A 79 -10.60 -16.64 -18.85
N ASP A 80 -10.64 -15.75 -17.84
CA ASP A 80 -10.70 -16.13 -16.40
C ASP A 80 -9.50 -16.95 -15.89
N ASN A 81 -8.42 -17.05 -16.68
CA ASN A 81 -7.15 -17.63 -16.25
C ASN A 81 -6.09 -16.54 -16.07
N ARG A 82 -5.37 -16.58 -14.95
CA ARG A 82 -4.26 -15.66 -14.64
C ARG A 82 -2.93 -16.30 -15.05
N TYR A 83 -2.05 -15.53 -15.67
CA TYR A 83 -0.75 -15.97 -16.16
C TYR A 83 0.34 -14.96 -15.79
N TYR A 84 1.49 -15.46 -15.36
CA TYR A 84 2.66 -14.65 -15.10
C TYR A 84 3.43 -14.34 -16.41
N TYR A 85 3.80 -13.09 -16.59
CA TYR A 85 4.65 -12.61 -17.68
C TYR A 85 5.82 -11.79 -17.14
N TRP A 86 7.01 -12.01 -17.67
CA TRP A 86 8.12 -11.08 -17.57
C TRP A 86 7.89 -9.89 -18.47
N GLN A 87 8.03 -8.67 -17.96
CA GLN A 87 7.93 -7.46 -18.76
C GLN A 87 9.14 -6.56 -18.51
N TRP A 88 9.73 -6.06 -19.59
CA TRP A 88 10.85 -5.12 -19.53
C TRP A 88 10.81 -4.15 -20.71
N ARG A 89 11.58 -3.06 -20.60
CA ARG A 89 11.79 -2.13 -21.70
C ARG A 89 13.08 -2.46 -22.43
N ASP A 90 12.97 -2.66 -23.74
CA ASP A 90 14.09 -2.72 -24.66
C ASP A 90 14.08 -1.44 -25.51
N GLY A 91 14.88 -0.46 -25.11
CA GLY A 91 14.83 0.88 -25.68
C GLY A 91 13.47 1.57 -25.48
N ASP A 92 12.75 1.80 -26.56
CA ASP A 92 11.42 2.44 -26.58
C ASP A 92 10.27 1.42 -26.64
N THR A 93 10.57 0.13 -26.80
CA THR A 93 9.56 -0.93 -26.93
C THR A 93 9.40 -1.69 -25.62
N VAL A 94 8.15 -1.94 -25.23
CA VAL A 94 7.83 -2.83 -24.10
C VAL A 94 7.78 -4.27 -24.63
N THR A 95 8.65 -5.11 -24.08
CA THR A 95 8.73 -6.54 -24.41
C THR A 95 8.14 -7.35 -23.25
N SER A 96 7.47 -8.45 -23.58
CA SER A 96 6.94 -9.38 -22.59
C SER A 96 7.22 -10.83 -22.95
N LYS A 97 7.50 -11.67 -21.95
CA LYS A 97 7.74 -13.11 -22.11
C LYS A 97 6.91 -13.92 -21.11
N TYR A 98 6.32 -15.01 -21.57
CA TYR A 98 5.52 -15.90 -20.72
C TYR A 98 6.41 -16.60 -19.68
N LYS A 99 6.02 -16.54 -18.40
CA LYS A 99 6.68 -17.23 -17.27
C LYS A 99 5.95 -18.54 -16.94
N GLY A 100 4.63 -18.50 -16.78
CA GLY A 100 3.85 -19.67 -16.39
C GLY A 100 2.40 -19.34 -15.98
N PRO A 101 1.57 -20.35 -15.74
CA PRO A 101 0.23 -20.15 -15.19
C PRO A 101 0.33 -19.72 -13.71
N VAL A 102 -0.57 -18.83 -13.29
CA VAL A 102 -0.76 -18.51 -11.86
C VAL A 102 -1.59 -19.65 -11.28
N ASN A 103 -1.05 -20.39 -10.30
CA ASN A 103 -1.85 -21.40 -9.62
C ASN A 103 -2.90 -20.70 -8.76
N PRO A 104 -4.19 -21.04 -8.89
CA PRO A 104 -5.26 -20.40 -8.12
C PRO A 104 -5.43 -20.97 -6.69
N ASP A 105 -4.45 -21.71 -6.16
CA ASP A 105 -4.54 -22.46 -4.90
C ASP A 105 -3.61 -21.89 -3.79
N GLU A 106 -3.36 -20.58 -3.80
CA GLU A 106 -2.68 -19.86 -2.71
C GLU A 106 -3.57 -18.77 -2.11
#